data_AF-A0A564ZJ36-F1
#
_entry.id   AF-A0A564ZJ36-F1
#
_cell.length_a   1.000
_cell.length_b   1.000
_cell.length_c   1.000
_cell.angle_alpha   90.00
_cell.angle_beta   90.00
_cell.angle_gamma   90.00
#
_symmetry.space_group_name_H-M   'P 1'
#
loop_
_entity.id
_entity.type
_entity.pdbx_description
1 polymer ?
#
loop_
_entity_poly.entity_id
_entity_poly.type
_entity_poly.pdbx_seq_one_letter_code
_entity_poly.pdbx_strand_id
1 'polypeptide(L)'
;MRNLAILLNIALIGLFLYFLVTKGLPKEGSESLIALLLFAAPTSTLWALLIDKDENWLSLYLRRKALEERKKIQSLSSDKHS
;
A
#
# COMPACT_ATOMS: atom_id res chain seq x y z
N MET A 1 5.22 1.39 -7.26
CA MET A 1 4.06 2.24 -6.91
C MET A 1 3.83 2.34 -5.40
N ARG A 2 3.73 1.23 -4.65
CA ARG A 2 3.53 1.24 -3.18
C ARG A 2 4.53 2.12 -2.41
N ASN A 3 5.84 1.99 -2.69
CA ASN A 3 6.85 2.80 -1.99
C ASN A 3 6.73 4.31 -2.28
N LEU A 4 6.39 4.69 -3.53
CA LEU A 4 6.12 6.08 -3.90
C LEU A 4 4.87 6.60 -3.18
N ALA A 5 3.80 5.80 -3.10
CA ALA A 5 2.58 6.17 -2.38
C ALA A 5 2.86 6.39 -0.89
N ILE A 6 3.66 5.53 -0.25
CA ILE A 6 4.07 5.71 1.15
C ILE A 6 4.85 7.02 1.31
N LEU A 7 5.82 7.29 0.43
CA LEU A 7 6.67 8.48 0.50
C LEU A 7 5.85 9.78 0.32
N LEU A 8 4.90 9.81 -0.62
CA LEU A 8 3.99 10.94 -0.81
C LEU A 8 3.06 11.14 0.39
N ASN A 9 2.49 10.07 0.97
CA ASN A 9 1.60 10.19 2.12
C ASN A 9 2.36 10.68 3.37
N ILE A 10 3.61 10.24 3.57
CA ILE A 10 4.48 10.77 4.64
C ILE A 10 4.75 12.27 4.42
N ALA A 11 5.07 12.68 3.18
CA ALA A 11 5.28 14.09 2.85
C ALA A 11 4.02 14.94 3.11
N LEU A 12 2.83 14.43 2.79
CA LEU A 12 1.54 15.08 3.08
C LEU A 12 1.31 15.26 4.58
N ILE A 13 1.56 14.23 5.39
CA ILE A 13 1.47 14.34 6.85
C ILE A 13 2.48 15.36 7.39
N GLY A 14 3.71 15.37 6.87
CA GLY A 14 4.72 16.36 7.22
C GLY A 14 4.30 17.79 6.89
N LEU A 15 3.72 18.00 5.70
CA LEU A 15 3.16 19.29 5.28
C LEU A 15 2.02 19.73 6.20
N PHE A 16 1.11 18.82 6.55
CA PHE A 16 0.02 19.09 7.48
C PHE A 16 0.54 19.53 8.86
N LEU A 17 1.54 18.80 9.40
CA LEU A 17 2.18 19.16 10.67
C LEU A 17 2.88 20.52 10.60
N TYR A 18 3.54 20.83 9.48
CA TYR A 18 4.13 22.15 9.25
C TYR A 18 3.07 23.26 9.27
N PHE A 19 1.94 23.07 8.59
CA PHE A 19 0.82 24.01 8.63
C PHE A 19 0.23 24.15 10.04
N LEU A 20 0.12 23.04 10.76
CA LEU A 20 -0.40 23.02 12.13
C LEU A 20 0.48 23.84 13.09
N VAL A 21 1.81 23.76 12.97
CA VAL A 21 2.75 24.52 13.80
C VAL A 21 2.81 25.99 13.39
N THR A 22 2.75 26.29 12.10
CA THR A 22 2.93 27.67 11.59
C THR A 22 1.64 28.50 11.58
N LYS A 23 0.49 27.88 11.32
CA LYS A 23 -0.80 28.55 11.19
C LYS A 23 -1.84 28.11 12.22
N GLY A 24 -1.56 27.05 12.99
CA GLY A 24 -2.52 26.48 13.92
C GLY A 24 -3.62 25.68 13.22
N LEU A 25 -4.49 25.06 14.02
CA LEU A 25 -5.71 24.43 13.51
C LEU A 25 -6.81 25.48 13.28
N PRO A 26 -7.55 25.41 12.16
CA PRO A 26 -8.76 26.21 12.00
C PRO A 26 -9.77 25.82 13.09
N LYS A 27 -10.29 26.82 13.81
CA LYS A 27 -11.12 26.61 15.01
C LYS A 27 -12.61 26.56 14.74
N GLU A 28 -13.07 27.05 13.59
CA GLU A 28 -14.50 27.16 13.29
C GLU A 28 -14.83 26.72 11.86
N GLY A 29 -16.05 26.20 11.69
CA GLY A 29 -16.65 25.94 10.38
C GLY A 29 -16.05 24.77 9.58
N SER A 30 -16.28 24.80 8.27
CA SER A 30 -15.89 23.77 7.29
C SER A 30 -14.38 23.57 7.16
N GLU A 31 -13.58 24.57 7.54
CA GLU A 31 -12.11 24.49 7.52
C GLU A 31 -11.57 23.44 8.49
N SER A 32 -12.24 23.24 9.63
CA SER A 32 -11.88 22.19 10.60
C SER A 32 -12.08 20.78 10.03
N LEU A 33 -13.16 20.56 9.28
CA LEU A 33 -13.44 19.29 8.59
C LEU A 33 -12.44 19.03 7.47
N ILE A 34 -12.04 20.07 6.73
CA ILE A 34 -11.01 19.97 5.70
C ILE A 34 -9.66 19.59 6.33
N ALA A 35 -9.28 20.24 7.44
CA ALA A 35 -8.05 19.91 8.17
C ALA A 35 -8.07 18.45 8.68
N LEU A 36 -9.20 18.01 9.23
CA LEU A 36 -9.39 16.62 9.68
C LEU A 36 -9.25 15.65 8.51
N LEU A 37 -9.87 15.94 7.36
CA LEU A 37 -9.81 15.08 6.17
C LEU A 37 -8.40 15.03 5.57
N LEU A 38 -7.70 16.16 5.56
CA LEU A 38 -6.32 16.28 5.07
C LEU A 38 -5.34 15.42 5.89
N PHE A 39 -5.64 15.17 7.17
CA PHE A 39 -4.90 14.24 8.01
C PHE A 39 -5.43 12.79 7.93
N ALA A 40 -6.75 12.60 7.93
CA ALA A 40 -7.39 11.29 7.93
C ALA A 40 -7.18 10.50 6.62
N ALA A 41 -7.16 11.17 5.47
CA ALA A 41 -6.94 10.54 4.17
C ALA A 41 -5.55 9.88 4.03
N PRO A 42 -4.43 10.57 4.30
CA PRO A 42 -3.11 9.95 4.19
C PRO A 42 -2.84 8.91 5.28
N THR A 43 -3.38 9.10 6.49
CA THR A 43 -3.25 8.11 7.58
C THR A 43 -4.02 6.83 7.29
N SER A 44 -5.26 6.91 6.80
CA SER A 44 -6.03 5.73 6.35
C SER A 44 -5.37 5.04 5.15
N THR A 45 -4.80 5.79 4.22
CA THR A 45 -4.08 5.23 3.06
C THR A 45 -2.83 4.47 3.49
N LEU A 46 -2.04 5.03 4.42
CA LEU A 46 -0.89 4.35 5.00
C LEU A 46 -1.31 3.11 5.79
N TRP A 47 -2.38 3.21 6.59
CA TRP A 47 -2.93 2.09 7.33
C TRP A 47 -3.35 0.94 6.41
N ALA A 48 -4.07 1.25 5.32
CA ALA A 48 -4.45 0.27 4.31
C ALA A 48 -3.22 -0.37 3.64
N LEU A 49 -2.21 0.43 3.27
CA LEU A 49 -0.96 -0.06 2.65
C LEU A 49 -0.11 -0.93 3.59
N LEU A 50 -0.22 -0.72 4.90
CA LEU A 50 0.49 -1.49 5.93
C LEU A 50 -0.29 -2.74 6.37
N ILE A 51 -1.62 -2.69 6.37
CA ILE A 51 -2.50 -3.82 6.69
C ILE A 51 -2.68 -4.78 5.51
N ASP A 52 -2.38 -4.36 4.28
CA ASP A 52 -2.32 -5.24 3.11
C ASP A 52 -1.21 -6.29 3.29
N LYS A 53 -1.54 -7.29 4.12
CA LYS A 53 -0.98 -8.63 4.15
C LYS A 53 -1.61 -9.33 2.96
N ASP A 54 -0.86 -9.29 1.87
CA ASP A 54 -0.70 -10.39 0.92
C ASP A 54 -1.79 -11.46 1.02
N GLU A 55 -2.85 -11.29 0.22
CA GLU A 55 -3.45 -12.36 -0.59
C GLU A 55 -4.49 -11.77 -1.54
N ASN A 56 -4.03 -10.94 -2.47
CA ASN A 56 -4.84 -10.58 -3.62
C ASN A 56 -5.11 -11.87 -4.42
N TRP A 57 -6.36 -12.15 -4.80
CA TRP A 57 -6.72 -13.40 -5.50
C TRP A 57 -5.89 -13.64 -6.77
N LEU A 58 -5.48 -12.56 -7.42
CA LEU A 58 -4.59 -12.60 -8.57
C LEU A 58 -3.17 -13.09 -8.21
N SER A 59 -2.61 -12.67 -7.07
CA SER A 59 -1.29 -13.13 -6.64
C SER A 59 -1.33 -14.61 -6.23
N LEU A 60 -2.44 -15.06 -5.64
CA LEU A 60 -2.68 -16.48 -5.36
C LEU A 60 -2.75 -17.32 -6.65
N TYR A 61 -3.49 -16.84 -7.65
CA TYR A 61 -3.59 -17.51 -8.95
C TYR A 61 -2.24 -17.62 -9.66
N LEU A 62 -1.45 -16.53 -9.67
CA LEU A 62 -0.12 -16.53 -10.28
C LEU A 62 0.86 -17.45 -9.54
N ARG A 63 0.82 -17.49 -8.20
CA ARG A 63 1.60 -18.44 -7.40
C ARG A 63 1.25 -19.89 -7.76
N ARG A 64 -0.04 -20.21 -7.85
CA ARG A 64 -0.50 -21.54 -8.23
C ARG A 64 0.01 -21.93 -9.61
N LYS A 65 -0.13 -21.04 -10.61
CA LYS A 65 0.32 -21.31 -11.98
C LYS A 65 1.84 -21.47 -12.08
N ALA A 66 2.60 -20.68 -11.32
CA ALA A 66 4.05 -20.83 -11.25
C ALA A 66 4.49 -22.18 -10.63
N LEU A 67 3.76 -22.68 -9.63
CA LEU A 67 4.02 -24.00 -9.05
C LEU A 67 3.67 -25.15 -10.01
N GLU A 68 2.59 -25.01 -10.78
CA GLU A 68 2.19 -25.98 -11.81
C GLU A 68 3.25 -26.09 -12.92
N GLU A 69 3.74 -24.96 -13.45
CA GLU A 69 4.81 -24.98 -14.47
C GLU A 69 6.13 -25.53 -13.93
N ARG A 70 6.50 -25.22 -12.67
CA ARG A 70 7.70 -25.81 -12.05
C ARG A 70 7.62 -27.33 -11.95
N LYS A 71 6.47 -27.88 -11.55
CA LYS A 71 6.28 -29.34 -11.50
C LYS A 71 6.40 -29.98 -12.88
N LYS A 72 5.87 -29.32 -13.92
CA LYS A 72 5.95 -29.79 -15.30
C LYS A 72 7.38 -29.80 -15.83
N ILE A 73 8.18 -28.78 -15.50
CA ILE A 73 9.60 -28.75 -15.83
C ILE A 73 10.34 -29.88 -15.10
N GLN A 74 10.01 -30.11 -13.83
CA GLN A 74 10.65 -31.15 -13.03
C GLN A 74 10.36 -32.56 -13.57
N SER A 75 9.11 -32.85 -13.96
CA SER A 75 8.77 -34.12 -14.58
C SER A 75 9.49 -34.32 -15.92
N LEU A 76 9.53 -33.30 -16.77
CA LEU A 76 10.26 -33.35 -18.05
C LEU A 76 11.77 -33.51 -17.86
N SER A 77 12.35 -32.94 -16.81
CA SER A 77 13.77 -33.12 -16.48
C SER A 77 14.07 -34.52 -15.92
N SER A 78 13.12 -35.13 -15.21
CA SER A 78 13.26 -36.47 -14.65
C SER A 78 13.14 -37.55 -15.72
N ASP A 79 12.26 -37.38 -16.70
CA ASP A 79 12.08 -38.32 -17.82
C ASP A 79 13.26 -38.31 -18.80
N LYS A 80 14.07 -37.24 -18.83
CA LYS A 80 15.23 -37.12 -19.74
C LYS A 80 16.50 -37.81 -19.21
N HIS A 81 16.46 -38.34 -17.99
CA HIS A 81 17.59 -39.00 -17.32
C HIS A 81 17.35 -40.48 -16.97
N SER A 82 16.23 -41.06 -17.42
CA SER A 82 16.01 -42.52 -17.49
C SER A 82 16.21 -43.02 -18.91
#